data_AF-A0A937BG06-F1
#
_entry.id   AF-A0A937BG06-F1
#
_cell.length_a   1.000
_cell.length_b   1.000
_cell.length_c   1.000
_cell.angle_alpha   90.00
_cell.angle_beta   90.00
_cell.angle_gamma   90.00
#
_symmetry.space_group_name_H-M   'P 1'
#
loop_
_entity.id
_entity.type
_entity.pdbx_description
1 polymer ?
#
loop_
_entity_poly.entity_id
_entity_poly.type
_entity_poly.pdbx_seq_one_letter_code
_entity_poly.pdbx_strand_id
1 'polypeptide(L)'
;MNKQINRFLLWCFLLPAGIYRRFGADMAQLRAILETKLIIDDRTATGLNKVRNQNKEGDTSTATLFTMLISLLMGLVFLVAFVFDDDLTRMTMYFSFFSFMLAMFLITDFSHILIDVKDNFIILPKPVSSQTFLVARLLHIIIHVTKILVPLALPGLIAIGISRGIWGAVVFIPVMLLLTMLTFAIVNALYLLIMRLFSPARINAIITSVQIIFSIILYGSFQLLPRAINRSVLEGVDLSQLPAMWAFPTYWLAGAWVYLYSFVQDPRLIVSMVLSVITPLLAIWVMMKYLAPAFFRKLSMISAGVDHEKKEETDKKEVSASTGGFISMLSGLMTSSGVERQSFLITWNLMGRIRDFKLKVYPQIGYLLVIFVMFILGVVVSWITSRHWR
;
A
#
# COMPACT_ATOMS: atom_id res chain seq x y z
N MET A 1 6.86 22.46 12.46
CA MET A 1 5.66 21.61 12.61
C MET A 1 6.00 20.10 12.60
N ASN A 2 6.79 19.58 11.65
CA ASN A 2 7.23 18.16 11.65
C ASN A 2 7.88 17.68 12.97
N LYS A 3 8.81 18.48 13.53
CA LYS A 3 9.47 18.17 14.80
C LYS A 3 8.49 18.07 15.99
N GLN A 4 7.41 18.86 15.99
CA GLN A 4 6.39 18.81 17.04
C GLN A 4 5.50 17.57 16.91
N ILE A 5 5.10 17.21 15.68
CA ILE A 5 4.32 16.00 15.40
C ILE A 5 5.13 14.75 15.76
N ASN A 6 6.39 14.69 15.35
CA ASN A 6 7.27 13.57 15.70
C ASN A 6 7.49 13.48 17.22
N ARG A 7 7.65 14.61 17.92
CA ARG A 7 7.75 14.63 19.38
C ARG A 7 6.47 14.18 20.07
N PHE A 8 5.30 14.56 19.54
CA PHE A 8 4.00 14.11 20.04
C PHE A 8 3.81 12.60 19.83
N LEU A 9 4.09 12.09 18.63
CA LEU A 9 4.02 10.67 18.33
C LEU A 9 5.00 9.87 19.18
N LEU A 10 6.26 10.31 19.31
CA LEU A 10 7.24 9.69 20.20
C LEU A 10 6.74 9.66 21.64
N TRP A 11 6.16 10.75 22.13
CA TRP A 11 5.61 10.79 23.47
C TRP A 11 4.47 9.78 23.62
N CYS A 12 3.47 9.79 22.73
CA CYS A 12 2.35 8.84 22.75
C CYS A 12 2.80 7.37 22.74
N PHE A 13 3.77 7.02 21.89
CA PHE A 13 4.27 5.66 21.76
C PHE A 13 5.28 5.26 22.86
N LEU A 14 5.85 6.21 23.60
CA LEU A 14 6.70 5.93 24.77
C LEU A 14 5.92 5.94 26.10
N LEU A 15 4.64 6.37 26.12
CA LEU A 15 3.77 6.32 27.30
C LEU A 15 3.68 4.93 27.95
N PRO A 16 3.58 3.80 27.21
CA PRO A 16 3.58 2.47 27.79
C PRO A 16 5.00 1.99 28.19
N ALA A 17 5.80 2.85 28.82
CA ALA A 17 7.18 2.58 29.24
C ALA A 17 7.34 1.29 30.06
N GLY A 18 6.33 0.97 30.89
CA GLY A 18 6.32 -0.25 31.70
C GLY A 18 6.28 -1.54 30.88
N ILE A 19 5.62 -1.51 29.71
CA ILE A 19 5.53 -2.67 28.82
C ILE A 19 6.90 -2.94 28.18
N TYR A 20 7.58 -1.90 27.70
CA TYR A 20 8.88 -2.03 27.05
C TYR A 20 9.98 -2.47 28.03
N ARG A 21 9.95 -1.97 29.27
CA ARG A 21 10.86 -2.44 30.33
C ARG A 21 10.65 -3.92 30.67
N ARG A 22 9.39 -4.41 30.65
CA ARG A 22 9.10 -5.84 30.84
C ARG A 22 9.63 -6.71 29.69
N PHE A 23 9.75 -6.14 28.49
CA PHE A 23 10.42 -6.79 27.36
C PHE A 23 11.96 -6.68 27.39
N GLY A 24 12.54 -6.09 28.46
CA GLY A 24 13.99 -5.95 28.66
C GLY A 24 14.64 -4.86 27.79
N ALA A 25 13.84 -3.92 27.28
CA ALA A 25 14.36 -2.77 26.53
C ALA A 25 14.87 -1.67 27.48
N ASP A 26 16.05 -1.12 27.17
CA ASP A 26 16.58 0.08 27.80
C ASP A 26 15.86 1.31 27.21
N MET A 27 15.15 2.06 28.06
CA MET A 27 14.34 3.20 27.63
C MET A 27 15.18 4.38 27.11
N ALA A 28 16.39 4.58 27.63
CA ALA A 28 17.26 5.66 27.19
C ALA A 28 17.81 5.37 25.79
N GLN A 29 18.30 4.13 25.59
CA GLN A 29 18.76 3.66 24.28
C GLN A 29 17.60 3.63 23.26
N LEU A 30 16.42 3.12 23.66
CA LEU A 30 15.24 3.06 22.82
C LEU A 30 14.83 4.45 22.29
N ARG A 31 14.77 5.44 23.19
CA ARG A 31 14.40 6.81 22.83
C ARG A 31 15.42 7.43 21.87
N ALA A 32 16.72 7.28 22.15
CA ALA A 32 17.78 7.82 21.29
C ALA A 32 17.74 7.21 19.88
N ILE A 33 17.50 5.90 19.76
CA ILE A 33 17.38 5.21 18.47
C ILE A 33 16.16 5.73 17.70
N LEU A 34 15.00 5.80 18.35
CA LEU A 34 13.76 6.26 17.72
C LEU A 34 13.83 7.72 17.26
N GLU A 35 14.37 8.61 18.09
CA GLU A 35 14.53 10.03 17.75
C GLU A 35 15.46 10.20 16.56
N THR A 36 16.60 9.49 16.55
CA THR A 36 17.55 9.52 15.43
C THR A 36 16.89 9.00 14.14
N LYS A 37 16.14 7.90 14.23
CA LYS A 37 15.43 7.32 13.07
C LYS A 37 14.40 8.29 12.47
N LEU A 38 13.59 8.93 13.31
CA LEU A 38 12.61 9.90 12.82
C LEU A 38 13.26 11.14 12.19
N ILE A 39 14.42 11.57 12.70
CA ILE A 39 15.18 12.67 12.10
C ILE A 39 15.74 12.27 10.73
N ILE A 40 16.25 11.03 10.60
CA ILE A 40 16.74 10.51 9.31
C ILE A 40 15.58 10.42 8.32
N ASP A 41 14.44 9.85 8.72
CA ASP A 41 13.26 9.71 7.87
C ASP A 41 12.72 11.05 7.37
N ASP A 42 12.68 12.08 8.22
CA ASP A 42 12.26 13.42 7.80
C ASP A 42 13.22 14.00 6.74
N ARG A 43 14.48 13.56 6.72
CA ARG A 43 15.50 14.00 5.75
C ARG A 43 15.49 13.17 4.47
N THR A 44 15.15 11.88 4.55
CA THR A 44 15.01 11.01 3.37
C THR A 44 13.59 11.02 2.84
N ALA A 45 13.39 11.56 1.64
CA ALA A 45 12.09 11.51 0.96
C ALA A 45 11.62 10.04 0.80
N THR A 46 10.71 9.61 1.67
CA THR A 46 10.16 8.25 1.73
C THR A 46 8.82 8.17 1.00
N GLY A 47 8.52 6.98 0.45
CA GLY A 47 7.25 6.68 -0.22
C GLY A 47 6.94 7.59 -1.42
N LEU A 48 5.75 8.19 -1.41
CA LEU A 48 5.20 9.06 -2.46
C LEU A 48 6.09 10.28 -2.77
N ASN A 49 6.90 10.73 -1.81
CA ASN A 49 7.81 11.87 -1.98
C ASN A 49 9.02 11.55 -2.86
N LYS A 50 9.39 10.28 -2.99
CA LYS A 50 10.48 9.84 -3.89
C LYS A 50 10.14 10.09 -5.35
N VAL A 51 8.85 10.08 -5.71
CA VAL A 51 8.38 10.36 -7.07
C VAL A 51 8.59 11.83 -7.46
N ARG A 52 8.52 12.77 -6.49
CA ARG A 52 8.61 14.21 -6.76
C ARG A 52 9.97 14.84 -6.47
N ASN A 53 10.71 14.37 -5.47
CA ASN A 53 11.73 15.19 -4.82
C ASN A 53 13.20 14.81 -5.11
N GLN A 54 13.54 14.37 -6.32
CA GLN A 54 14.95 14.27 -6.74
C GLN A 54 15.52 15.59 -7.30
N ASN A 55 14.68 16.59 -7.59
CA ASN A 55 15.10 17.83 -8.29
C ASN A 55 15.20 19.09 -7.42
N LYS A 56 15.06 19.01 -6.09
CA LYS A 56 15.17 20.20 -5.21
C LYS A 56 16.01 19.90 -3.98
N GLU A 57 17.23 20.42 -3.94
CA GLU A 57 18.16 20.43 -2.80
C GLU A 57 17.74 21.39 -1.65
N GLY A 58 16.45 21.71 -1.53
CA GLY A 58 15.94 22.70 -0.57
C GLY A 58 14.89 22.15 0.37
N ASP A 59 15.26 22.07 1.65
CA ASP A 59 14.45 21.89 2.87
C ASP A 59 13.43 20.72 2.89
N THR A 60 13.92 19.54 3.28
CA THR A 60 13.14 18.31 3.49
C THR A 60 12.23 18.34 4.72
N SER A 61 12.20 19.45 5.50
CA SER A 61 11.36 19.60 6.69
C SER A 61 9.83 19.52 6.45
N THR A 62 9.36 19.43 5.19
CA THR A 62 7.93 19.38 4.85
C THR A 62 7.47 18.00 4.33
N ALA A 63 8.38 17.04 4.14
CA ALA A 63 8.07 15.74 3.52
C ALA A 63 7.00 14.94 4.29
N THR A 64 7.15 14.83 5.60
CA THR A 64 6.21 14.12 6.48
C THR A 64 4.85 14.83 6.59
N LEU A 65 4.81 16.16 6.61
CA LEU A 65 3.54 16.90 6.54
C LEU A 65 2.82 16.68 5.23
N PHE A 66 3.56 16.69 4.13
CA PHE A 66 2.99 16.54 2.80
C PHE A 66 2.41 15.14 2.60
N THR A 67 3.06 14.09 3.13
CA THR A 67 2.49 12.73 3.14
C THR A 67 1.22 12.66 3.97
N MET A 68 1.22 13.21 5.20
CA MET A 68 0.01 13.30 6.02
C MET A 68 -1.12 14.05 5.31
N LEU A 69 -0.81 15.16 4.63
CA LEU A 69 -1.77 15.96 3.89
C LEU A 69 -2.35 15.19 2.70
N ILE A 70 -1.52 14.48 1.93
CA ILE A 70 -2.00 13.63 0.84
C ILE A 70 -2.87 12.50 1.40
N SER A 71 -2.46 11.85 2.49
CA SER A 71 -3.26 10.80 3.14
C SER A 71 -4.61 11.34 3.60
N LEU A 72 -4.66 12.56 4.17
CA LEU A 72 -5.89 13.24 4.52
C LEU A 72 -6.78 13.52 3.30
N LEU A 73 -6.19 14.04 2.22
CA LEU A 73 -6.91 14.34 0.98
C LEU A 73 -7.46 13.07 0.33
N MET A 74 -6.70 11.97 0.36
CA MET A 74 -7.19 10.66 -0.07
C MET A 74 -8.35 10.16 0.82
N GLY A 75 -8.27 10.38 2.13
CA GLY A 75 -9.37 10.07 3.05
C GLY A 75 -10.64 10.86 2.74
N LEU A 76 -10.51 12.12 2.31
CA LEU A 76 -11.64 12.95 1.87
C LEU A 76 -12.31 12.39 0.62
N VAL A 77 -11.55 11.84 -0.33
CA VAL A 77 -12.13 11.18 -1.52
C VAL A 77 -13.05 10.02 -1.12
N PHE A 78 -12.71 9.27 -0.06
CA PHE A 78 -13.52 8.13 0.38
C PHE A 78 -14.90 8.54 0.90
N LEU A 79 -15.11 9.83 1.19
CA LEU A 79 -16.43 10.35 1.56
C LEU A 79 -17.45 10.24 0.42
N VAL A 80 -17.03 9.97 -0.81
CA VAL A 80 -17.94 9.59 -1.89
C VAL A 80 -18.82 8.39 -1.53
N ALA A 81 -18.36 7.51 -0.64
CA ALA A 81 -19.15 6.39 -0.12
C ALA A 81 -20.40 6.85 0.66
N PHE A 82 -20.45 8.09 1.16
CA PHE A 82 -21.59 8.63 1.91
C PHE A 82 -22.75 9.06 1.00
N VAL A 83 -22.60 8.99 -0.32
CA VAL A 83 -23.71 9.19 -1.27
C VAL A 83 -24.74 8.06 -1.17
N PHE A 84 -24.34 6.87 -0.68
CA PHE A 84 -25.26 5.75 -0.48
C PHE A 84 -26.05 5.90 0.82
N ASP A 85 -27.37 5.71 0.75
CA ASP A 85 -28.26 5.79 1.91
C ASP A 85 -28.16 4.58 2.84
N ASP A 86 -28.01 3.39 2.27
CA ASP A 86 -27.82 2.15 3.02
C ASP A 86 -26.46 2.13 3.73
N ASP A 87 -26.48 1.91 5.05
CA ASP A 87 -25.28 1.92 5.89
C ASP A 87 -24.30 0.78 5.54
N LEU A 88 -24.83 -0.39 5.18
CA LEU A 88 -24.00 -1.53 4.83
C LEU A 88 -23.21 -1.26 3.54
N THR A 89 -23.88 -0.74 2.52
CA THR A 89 -23.30 -0.34 1.24
C THR A 89 -22.28 0.79 1.43
N ARG A 90 -22.65 1.83 2.18
CA ARG A 90 -21.78 2.96 2.54
C ARG A 90 -20.49 2.49 3.20
N MET A 91 -20.58 1.66 4.23
CA MET A 91 -19.40 1.18 4.96
C MET A 91 -18.57 0.20 4.13
N THR A 92 -19.21 -0.64 3.32
CA THR A 92 -18.50 -1.57 2.42
C THR A 92 -17.66 -0.82 1.40
N MET A 93 -18.23 0.21 0.75
CA MET A 93 -17.52 1.10 -0.16
C MET A 93 -16.35 1.81 0.56
N TYR A 94 -16.63 2.43 1.70
CA TYR A 94 -15.61 3.16 2.46
C TYR A 94 -14.44 2.25 2.87
N PHE A 95 -14.72 1.09 3.47
CA PHE A 95 -13.69 0.13 3.88
C PHE A 95 -12.94 -0.47 2.68
N SER A 96 -13.58 -0.61 1.53
CA SER A 96 -12.91 -1.07 0.30
C SER A 96 -11.92 -0.04 -0.23
N PHE A 97 -12.30 1.25 -0.31
CA PHE A 97 -11.36 2.31 -0.69
C PHE A 97 -10.22 2.45 0.32
N PHE A 98 -10.54 2.41 1.61
CA PHE A 98 -9.55 2.52 2.67
C PHE A 98 -8.53 1.36 2.63
N SER A 99 -9.00 0.11 2.57
CA SER A 99 -8.11 -1.07 2.54
C SER A 99 -7.28 -1.14 1.26
N PHE A 100 -7.85 -0.78 0.11
CA PHE A 100 -7.12 -0.70 -1.15
C PHE A 100 -5.97 0.32 -1.07
N MET A 101 -6.27 1.53 -0.57
CA MET A 101 -5.26 2.58 -0.43
C MET A 101 -4.21 2.22 0.63
N LEU A 102 -4.63 1.67 1.76
CA LEU A 102 -3.72 1.18 2.80
C LEU A 102 -2.80 0.09 2.26
N ALA A 103 -3.32 -0.86 1.47
CA ALA A 103 -2.51 -1.90 0.84
C ALA A 103 -1.47 -1.31 -0.12
N MET A 104 -1.86 -0.31 -0.93
CA MET A 104 -0.93 0.39 -1.83
C MET A 104 0.19 1.11 -1.08
N PHE A 105 -0.13 1.79 0.03
CA PHE A 105 0.86 2.42 0.90
C PHE A 105 1.79 1.38 1.53
N LEU A 106 1.23 0.32 2.10
CA LEU A 106 2.01 -0.75 2.74
C LEU A 106 2.97 -1.40 1.76
N ILE A 107 2.53 -1.76 0.55
CA ILE A 107 3.41 -2.36 -0.49
C ILE A 107 4.52 -1.40 -0.89
N THR A 108 4.24 -0.10 -0.97
CA THR A 108 5.21 0.90 -1.39
C THR A 108 6.27 1.17 -0.36
N ASP A 109 5.88 1.24 0.90
CA ASP A 109 6.80 1.51 1.99
C ASP A 109 7.49 0.23 2.49
N PHE A 110 6.97 -0.96 2.15
CA PHE A 110 7.49 -2.24 2.61
C PHE A 110 8.98 -2.46 2.31
N SER A 111 9.40 -2.13 1.09
CA SER A 111 10.77 -2.35 0.62
C SER A 111 11.79 -1.53 1.40
N HIS A 112 11.41 -0.32 1.83
CA HIS A 112 12.27 0.57 2.60
C HIS A 112 12.27 0.25 4.10
N ILE A 113 11.21 -0.39 4.61
CA ILE A 113 11.01 -0.55 6.06
C ILE A 113 11.39 -1.95 6.56
N LEU A 114 11.07 -3.02 5.82
CA LEU A 114 11.34 -4.39 6.29
C LEU A 114 12.65 -4.98 5.74
N ILE A 115 13.11 -4.53 4.57
CA ILE A 115 14.30 -5.09 3.90
C ILE A 115 15.55 -4.25 4.17
N ASP A 116 15.42 -3.01 4.65
CA ASP A 116 16.58 -2.16 4.84
C ASP A 116 17.45 -2.64 6.03
N VAL A 117 18.53 -3.34 5.69
CA VAL A 117 19.52 -3.87 6.63
C VAL A 117 20.55 -2.83 7.04
N LYS A 118 20.52 -1.59 6.54
CA LYS A 118 21.50 -0.54 6.90
C LYS A 118 21.55 -0.30 8.41
N ASP A 119 20.41 -0.36 9.08
CA ASP A 119 20.32 -0.24 10.53
C ASP A 119 21.15 -1.31 11.25
N ASN A 120 21.23 -2.52 10.69
CA ASN A 120 21.99 -3.62 11.28
C ASN A 120 23.47 -3.24 11.33
N PHE A 121 24.02 -2.67 10.26
CA PHE A 121 25.45 -2.30 10.19
C PHE A 121 25.81 -1.12 11.11
N ILE A 122 24.87 -0.25 11.45
CA ILE A 122 25.11 0.93 12.30
C ILE A 122 24.85 0.63 13.78
N ILE A 123 23.86 -0.21 14.08
CA ILE A 123 23.39 -0.45 15.46
C ILE A 123 23.99 -1.73 16.06
N LEU A 124 24.20 -2.81 15.29
CA LEU A 124 24.80 -4.04 15.86
C LEU A 124 26.21 -3.84 16.47
N PRO A 125 27.09 -2.98 15.93
CA PRO A 125 28.41 -2.77 16.54
C PRO A 125 28.36 -2.02 17.89
N LYS A 126 27.21 -1.46 18.27
CA LYS A 126 27.03 -0.70 19.51
C LYS A 126 26.53 -1.61 20.64
N PRO A 127 26.81 -1.30 21.92
CA PRO A 127 26.34 -2.06 23.06
C PRO A 127 24.84 -1.81 23.33
N VAL A 128 23.99 -2.25 22.41
CA VAL A 128 22.52 -2.16 22.48
C VAL A 128 21.95 -3.56 22.63
N SER A 129 21.02 -3.76 23.57
CA SER A 129 20.41 -5.07 23.73
C SER A 129 19.55 -5.44 22.51
N SER A 130 19.57 -6.71 22.11
CA SER A 130 18.78 -7.21 20.97
C SER A 130 17.28 -6.93 21.14
N GLN A 131 16.80 -6.92 22.38
CA GLN A 131 15.43 -6.55 22.76
C GLN A 131 15.14 -5.07 22.50
N THR A 132 16.04 -4.17 22.93
CA THR A 132 15.93 -2.73 22.66
C THR A 132 15.91 -2.45 21.16
N PHE A 133 16.76 -3.14 20.40
CA PHE A 133 16.82 -3.00 18.95
C PHE A 133 15.51 -3.43 18.26
N LEU A 134 14.98 -4.61 18.62
CA LEU A 134 13.70 -5.11 18.08
C LEU A 134 12.55 -4.14 18.40
N VAL A 135 12.44 -3.70 19.65
CA VAL A 135 11.38 -2.78 20.09
C VAL A 135 11.51 -1.43 19.38
N ALA A 136 12.73 -0.90 19.23
CA ALA A 136 12.98 0.33 18.50
C ALA A 136 12.57 0.22 17.03
N ARG A 137 12.89 -0.90 16.38
CA ARG A 137 12.46 -1.17 15.00
C ARG A 137 10.94 -1.23 14.91
N LEU A 138 10.28 -2.04 15.72
CA LEU A 138 8.82 -2.18 15.67
C LEU A 138 8.09 -0.86 15.93
N LEU A 139 8.54 -0.09 16.92
CA LEU A 139 7.96 1.22 17.23
C LEU A 139 8.17 2.22 16.09
N HIS A 140 9.34 2.23 15.46
CA HIS A 140 9.60 3.07 14.30
C HIS A 140 8.64 2.77 13.15
N ILE A 141 8.42 1.48 12.84
CA ILE A 141 7.45 1.03 11.83
C ILE A 141 6.03 1.49 12.17
N ILE A 142 5.60 1.28 13.42
CA ILE A 142 4.25 1.65 13.87
C ILE A 142 4.05 3.16 13.79
N ILE A 143 5.04 3.96 14.22
CA ILE A 143 4.99 5.42 14.12
C ILE A 143 4.85 5.83 12.65
N HIS A 144 5.67 5.26 11.75
CA HIS A 144 5.60 5.56 10.32
C HIS A 144 4.22 5.25 9.72
N VAL A 145 3.69 4.05 9.96
CA VAL A 145 2.37 3.64 9.44
C VAL A 145 1.26 4.52 10.02
N THR A 146 1.35 4.90 11.30
CA THR A 146 0.36 5.77 11.97
C THR A 146 0.25 7.13 11.29
N LYS A 147 1.37 7.69 10.80
CA LYS A 147 1.40 8.96 10.07
C LYS A 147 0.59 8.94 8.78
N ILE A 148 0.38 7.77 8.18
CA ILE A 148 -0.44 7.58 6.98
C ILE A 148 -1.87 7.20 7.38
N LEU A 149 -2.00 6.23 8.28
CA LEU A 149 -3.28 5.62 8.66
C LEU A 149 -4.24 6.60 9.32
N VAL A 150 -3.75 7.39 10.28
CA VAL A 150 -4.62 8.29 11.06
C VAL A 150 -5.20 9.40 10.18
N PRO A 151 -4.40 10.16 9.39
CA PRO A 151 -4.97 11.14 8.47
C PRO A 151 -5.89 10.53 7.43
N LEU A 152 -5.61 9.31 6.95
CA LEU A 152 -6.45 8.62 5.97
C LEU A 152 -7.83 8.24 6.54
N ALA A 153 -7.89 7.80 7.79
CA ALA A 153 -9.13 7.41 8.47
C ALA A 153 -9.94 8.59 9.02
N LEU A 154 -9.28 9.71 9.31
CA LEU A 154 -9.85 10.86 10.02
C LEU A 154 -11.11 11.45 9.35
N PRO A 155 -11.15 11.69 8.02
CA PRO A 155 -12.36 12.21 7.36
C PRO A 155 -13.56 11.28 7.53
N GLY A 156 -13.36 9.97 7.42
CA GLY A 156 -14.43 8.98 7.62
C GLY A 156 -14.94 8.96 9.05
N LEU A 157 -14.04 9.01 10.04
CA LEU A 157 -14.40 9.09 11.45
C LEU A 157 -15.28 10.32 11.74
N ILE A 158 -14.89 11.48 11.20
CA ILE A 158 -15.65 12.74 11.37
C ILE A 158 -17.01 12.64 10.67
N ALA A 159 -17.05 12.14 9.43
CA ALA A 159 -18.30 12.02 8.66
C ALA A 159 -19.30 11.06 9.32
N ILE A 160 -18.84 9.95 9.92
CA ILE A 160 -19.69 9.05 10.71
C ILE A 160 -20.16 9.74 12.00
N GLY A 161 -19.27 10.46 12.69
CA GLY A 161 -19.62 11.21 13.89
C GLY A 161 -20.72 12.25 13.65
N ILE A 162 -20.70 12.90 12.49
CA ILE A 162 -21.73 13.88 12.09
C ILE A 162 -23.03 13.17 11.67
N SER A 163 -22.96 12.10 10.86
CA SER A 163 -24.15 11.47 10.28
C SER A 163 -24.88 10.49 11.19
N ARG A 164 -24.15 9.78 12.07
CA ARG A 164 -24.66 8.69 12.92
C ARG A 164 -24.36 8.92 14.41
N GLY A 165 -23.87 10.12 14.76
CA GLY A 165 -23.58 10.52 16.13
C GLY A 165 -22.28 9.93 16.70
N ILE A 166 -21.98 10.30 17.95
CA ILE A 166 -20.74 9.92 18.63
C ILE A 166 -20.60 8.39 18.78
N TRP A 167 -21.71 7.68 18.98
CA TRP A 167 -21.70 6.22 19.11
C TRP A 167 -21.21 5.53 17.83
N GLY A 168 -21.69 5.95 16.66
CA GLY A 168 -21.22 5.42 15.38
C GLY A 168 -19.72 5.61 15.18
N ALA A 169 -19.18 6.77 15.60
CA ALA A 169 -17.75 7.05 15.54
C ALA A 169 -16.93 6.18 16.53
N VAL A 170 -17.43 5.94 17.75
CA VAL A 170 -16.79 5.06 18.72
C VAL A 170 -16.73 3.62 18.21
N VAL A 171 -17.81 3.12 17.61
CA VAL A 171 -17.88 1.78 17.00
C VAL A 171 -16.98 1.67 15.76
N PHE A 172 -16.79 2.75 15.02
CA PHE A 172 -15.93 2.78 13.83
C PHE A 172 -14.45 2.50 14.16
N ILE A 173 -13.95 2.99 15.30
CA ILE A 173 -12.54 2.82 15.70
C ILE A 173 -12.10 1.35 15.80
N PRO A 174 -12.75 0.46 16.58
CA PRO A 174 -12.35 -0.94 16.68
C PRO A 174 -12.52 -1.69 15.35
N VAL A 175 -13.55 -1.40 14.56
CA VAL A 175 -13.75 -2.02 13.24
C VAL A 175 -12.64 -1.62 12.27
N MET A 176 -12.24 -0.35 12.27
CA MET A 176 -11.11 0.15 11.48
C MET A 176 -9.78 -0.46 11.90
N LEU A 177 -9.59 -0.71 13.20
CA LEU A 177 -8.41 -1.42 13.69
C LEU A 177 -8.37 -2.86 13.15
N LEU A 178 -9.49 -3.58 13.17
CA LEU A 178 -9.60 -4.93 12.59
C LEU A 178 -9.33 -4.92 11.08
N LEU A 179 -9.87 -3.94 10.35
CA LEU A 179 -9.60 -3.76 8.92
C LEU A 179 -8.11 -3.51 8.65
N THR A 180 -7.47 -2.67 9.47
CA THR A 180 -6.04 -2.37 9.37
C THR A 180 -5.20 -3.62 9.62
N MET A 181 -5.52 -4.39 10.67
CA MET A 181 -4.87 -5.66 10.99
C MET A 181 -5.00 -6.67 9.85
N LEU A 182 -6.20 -6.82 9.30
CA LEU A 182 -6.44 -7.71 8.17
C LEU A 182 -5.65 -7.30 6.93
N THR A 183 -5.71 -6.02 6.56
CA THR A 183 -4.99 -5.48 5.41
C THR A 183 -3.49 -5.69 5.56
N PHE A 184 -2.96 -5.39 6.75
CA PHE A 184 -1.55 -5.62 7.08
C PHE A 184 -1.17 -7.10 6.95
N ALA A 185 -1.97 -8.01 7.51
CA ALA A 185 -1.73 -9.45 7.42
C ALA A 185 -1.75 -9.95 5.96
N ILE A 186 -2.72 -9.51 5.15
CA ILE A 186 -2.83 -9.90 3.73
C ILE A 186 -1.62 -9.39 2.93
N VAL A 187 -1.24 -8.12 3.08
CA VAL A 187 -0.10 -7.53 2.36
C VAL A 187 1.20 -8.24 2.75
N ASN A 188 1.40 -8.48 4.05
CA ASN A 188 2.58 -9.20 4.51
C ASN A 188 2.60 -10.64 4.02
N ALA A 189 1.46 -11.33 4.03
CA ALA A 189 1.36 -12.68 3.52
C ALA A 189 1.70 -12.74 2.02
N LEU A 190 1.16 -11.80 1.23
CA LEU A 190 1.50 -11.66 -0.19
C LEU A 190 2.99 -11.41 -0.39
N TYR A 191 3.57 -10.52 0.40
CA TYR A 191 4.99 -10.20 0.33
C TYR A 191 5.87 -11.41 0.68
N LEU A 192 5.56 -12.11 1.76
CA LEU A 192 6.23 -13.34 2.19
C LEU A 192 6.10 -14.44 1.13
N LEU A 193 4.95 -14.56 0.49
CA LEU A 193 4.71 -15.47 -0.63
C LEU A 193 5.61 -15.13 -1.83
N ILE A 194 5.66 -13.86 -2.22
CA ILE A 194 6.55 -13.38 -3.30
C ILE A 194 8.00 -13.72 -2.95
N MET A 195 8.43 -13.45 -1.72
CA MET A 195 9.79 -13.82 -1.33
C MET A 195 10.03 -15.32 -1.33
N ARG A 196 9.04 -16.15 -0.97
CA ARG A 196 9.18 -17.61 -1.01
C ARG A 196 9.37 -18.12 -2.44
N LEU A 197 8.61 -17.57 -3.39
CA LEU A 197 8.56 -18.04 -4.78
C LEU A 197 9.66 -17.46 -5.68
N PHE A 198 10.14 -16.24 -5.39
CA PHE A 198 11.05 -15.52 -6.28
C PHE A 198 12.43 -15.27 -5.66
N SER A 199 13.42 -14.98 -6.53
CA SER A 199 14.77 -14.58 -6.11
C SER A 199 14.81 -13.11 -5.66
N PRO A 200 15.74 -12.73 -4.76
CA PRO A 200 15.91 -11.34 -4.28
C PRO A 200 15.94 -10.30 -5.40
N ALA A 201 16.63 -10.60 -6.51
CA ALA A 201 16.71 -9.71 -7.66
C ALA A 201 15.35 -9.47 -8.35
N ARG A 202 14.45 -10.47 -8.37
CA ARG A 202 13.12 -10.36 -9.00
C ARG A 202 12.06 -9.75 -8.08
N ILE A 203 12.26 -9.79 -6.76
CA ILE A 203 11.30 -9.24 -5.77
C ILE A 203 11.04 -7.76 -6.03
N ASN A 204 12.09 -6.96 -6.22
CA ASN A 204 11.95 -5.53 -6.50
C ASN A 204 11.17 -5.27 -7.80
N ALA A 205 11.39 -6.09 -8.84
CA ALA A 205 10.67 -5.97 -10.10
C ALA A 205 9.18 -6.30 -9.94
N ILE A 206 8.84 -7.33 -9.17
CA ILE A 206 7.44 -7.73 -8.91
C ILE A 206 6.71 -6.66 -8.11
N ILE A 207 7.31 -6.13 -7.04
CA ILE A 207 6.72 -5.04 -6.25
C ILE A 207 6.44 -3.84 -7.15
N THR A 208 7.38 -3.48 -8.02
CA THR A 208 7.23 -2.40 -8.99
C THR A 208 6.05 -2.65 -9.93
N SER A 209 5.90 -3.88 -10.45
CA SER A 209 4.77 -4.24 -11.30
C SER A 209 3.43 -4.17 -10.56
N VAL A 210 3.36 -4.64 -9.32
CA VAL A 210 2.14 -4.54 -8.48
C VAL A 210 1.76 -3.07 -8.26
N GLN A 211 2.74 -2.21 -7.98
CA GLN A 211 2.51 -0.76 -7.83
C GLN A 211 1.98 -0.11 -9.12
N ILE A 212 2.51 -0.50 -10.28
CA ILE A 212 2.03 -0.01 -11.57
C ILE A 212 0.56 -0.41 -11.78
N ILE A 213 0.23 -1.68 -11.53
CA ILE A 213 -1.15 -2.19 -11.63
C ILE A 213 -2.08 -1.41 -10.69
N PHE A 214 -1.70 -1.25 -9.42
CA PHE A 214 -2.48 -0.46 -8.45
C PHE A 214 -2.64 0.99 -8.85
N SER A 215 -1.62 1.61 -9.44
CA SER A 215 -1.71 2.98 -9.93
C SER A 215 -2.71 3.10 -11.08
N ILE A 216 -2.69 2.16 -12.03
CA ILE A 216 -3.63 2.12 -13.17
C ILE A 216 -5.06 1.89 -12.67
N ILE A 217 -5.27 0.95 -11.75
CA ILE A 217 -6.58 0.68 -11.14
C ILE A 217 -7.08 1.93 -10.43
N LEU A 218 -6.24 2.56 -9.59
CA LEU A 218 -6.60 3.78 -8.86
C LEU A 218 -7.05 4.89 -9.82
N TYR A 219 -6.28 5.12 -10.90
CA TYR A 219 -6.63 6.09 -11.92
C TYR A 219 -7.95 5.76 -12.63
N GLY A 220 -8.15 4.48 -13.00
CA GLY A 220 -9.41 4.01 -13.58
C GLY A 220 -10.62 4.21 -12.65
N SER A 221 -10.45 3.88 -11.37
CA SER A 221 -11.48 4.11 -10.34
C SER A 221 -11.82 5.59 -10.22
N PHE A 222 -10.83 6.48 -10.23
CA PHE A 222 -11.06 7.93 -10.22
C PHE A 222 -11.80 8.43 -11.47
N GLN A 223 -11.56 7.85 -12.63
CA GLN A 223 -12.25 8.22 -13.86
C GLN A 223 -13.70 7.72 -13.90
N LEU A 224 -13.98 6.59 -13.27
CA LEU A 224 -15.32 6.02 -13.14
C LEU A 224 -16.16 6.74 -12.09
N LEU A 225 -15.52 7.32 -11.07
CA LEU A 225 -16.20 7.89 -9.91
C LEU A 225 -17.23 8.99 -10.27
N PRO A 226 -16.93 10.01 -11.11
CA PRO A 226 -17.92 11.03 -11.48
C PRO A 226 -19.12 10.47 -12.25
N ARG A 227 -18.92 9.38 -13.00
CA ARG A 227 -19.98 8.74 -13.80
C ARG A 227 -20.88 7.85 -12.95
N ALA A 228 -20.31 7.20 -11.94
CA ALA A 228 -21.06 6.42 -10.97
C ALA A 228 -21.97 7.31 -10.11
N ILE A 229 -21.63 8.59 -9.88
CA ILE A 229 -22.42 9.55 -9.08
C ILE A 229 -23.70 10.04 -9.80
N ASN A 230 -23.94 9.66 -11.06
CA ASN A 230 -25.22 9.93 -11.71
C ASN A 230 -26.35 9.21 -10.94
N ARG A 231 -27.19 10.00 -10.26
CA ARG A 231 -28.15 9.53 -9.24
C ARG A 231 -29.12 8.44 -9.72
N SER A 232 -29.43 8.38 -11.01
CA SER A 232 -30.33 7.36 -11.58
C SER A 232 -29.78 5.93 -11.54
N VAL A 233 -28.47 5.73 -11.41
CA VAL A 233 -27.85 4.39 -11.30
C VAL A 233 -27.65 3.98 -9.84
N LEU A 234 -27.53 4.94 -8.92
CA LEU A 234 -27.18 4.68 -7.51
C LEU A 234 -28.38 4.31 -6.64
N GLU A 235 -29.58 4.80 -6.98
CA GLU A 235 -30.80 4.52 -6.21
C GLU A 235 -31.24 3.04 -6.24
N GLY A 236 -30.64 2.21 -7.11
CA GLY A 236 -30.94 0.77 -7.23
C GLY A 236 -29.83 -0.18 -6.77
N VAL A 237 -28.68 0.30 -6.29
CA VAL A 237 -27.56 -0.56 -5.90
C VAL A 237 -27.63 -0.88 -4.41
N ASP A 238 -28.34 -1.96 -4.09
CA ASP A 238 -28.31 -2.57 -2.77
C ASP A 238 -27.29 -3.72 -2.75
N LEU A 239 -26.11 -3.46 -2.18
CA LEU A 239 -25.04 -4.46 -2.12
C LEU A 239 -25.41 -5.65 -1.23
N SER A 240 -26.43 -5.53 -0.37
CA SER A 240 -26.90 -6.62 0.50
C SER A 240 -27.52 -7.78 -0.28
N GLN A 241 -27.93 -7.54 -1.53
CA GLN A 241 -28.60 -8.53 -2.39
C GLN A 241 -27.63 -9.30 -3.29
N LEU A 242 -26.36 -8.91 -3.34
CA LEU A 242 -25.35 -9.53 -4.20
C LEU A 242 -24.57 -10.62 -3.42
N PRO A 243 -24.75 -11.92 -3.72
CA PRO A 243 -24.05 -12.99 -3.01
C PRO A 243 -22.52 -12.91 -3.15
N ALA A 244 -22.03 -12.35 -4.27
CA ALA A 244 -20.60 -12.17 -4.53
C ALA A 244 -19.91 -11.23 -3.50
N MET A 245 -20.65 -10.33 -2.85
CA MET A 245 -20.09 -9.42 -1.85
C MET A 245 -19.57 -10.17 -0.62
N TRP A 246 -20.09 -11.37 -0.34
CA TRP A 246 -19.59 -12.23 0.73
C TRP A 246 -18.16 -12.72 0.50
N ALA A 247 -17.59 -12.64 -0.71
CA ALA A 247 -16.19 -12.96 -0.94
C ALA A 247 -15.22 -11.87 -0.45
N PHE A 248 -15.71 -10.65 -0.23
CA PHE A 248 -14.90 -9.50 0.12
C PHE A 248 -14.89 -9.27 1.64
N PRO A 249 -13.74 -9.33 2.33
CA PRO A 249 -13.68 -9.13 3.78
C PRO A 249 -14.14 -7.75 4.26
N THR A 250 -14.12 -6.76 3.37
CA THR A 250 -14.61 -5.39 3.64
C THR A 250 -16.12 -5.37 3.86
N TYR A 251 -16.87 -6.28 3.24
CA TYR A 251 -18.30 -6.46 3.48
C TYR A 251 -18.59 -7.00 4.88
N TRP A 252 -17.80 -7.99 5.34
CA TRP A 252 -17.97 -8.53 6.71
C TRP A 252 -17.68 -7.48 7.78
N LEU A 253 -16.65 -6.65 7.57
CA LEU A 253 -16.31 -5.54 8.46
C LEU A 253 -17.38 -4.43 8.44
N ALA A 254 -17.98 -4.15 7.28
CA ALA A 254 -19.12 -3.25 7.17
C ALA A 254 -20.33 -3.78 7.95
N GLY A 255 -20.67 -5.06 7.78
CA GLY A 255 -21.74 -5.71 8.53
C GLY A 255 -21.49 -5.70 10.04
N ALA A 256 -20.23 -5.87 10.47
CA ALA A 256 -19.85 -5.76 11.87
C ALA A 256 -20.10 -4.35 12.44
N TRP A 257 -19.78 -3.30 11.66
CA TRP A 257 -20.06 -1.93 12.05
C TRP A 257 -21.56 -1.67 12.16
N VAL A 258 -22.35 -2.09 11.17
CA VAL A 258 -23.82 -1.92 11.16
C VAL A 258 -24.44 -2.66 12.35
N TYR A 259 -24.02 -3.89 12.63
CA TYR A 259 -24.50 -4.67 13.77
C TYR A 259 -24.23 -3.96 15.10
N LEU A 260 -22.99 -3.52 15.32
CA LEU A 260 -22.57 -2.86 16.57
C LEU A 260 -23.20 -1.47 16.75
N TYR A 261 -23.53 -0.78 15.66
CA TYR A 261 -24.19 0.52 15.70
C TYR A 261 -25.70 0.41 15.92
N SER A 262 -26.39 -0.41 15.12
CA SER A 262 -27.87 -0.47 15.09
C SER A 262 -28.46 -1.49 16.06
N PHE A 263 -27.66 -2.46 16.54
CA PHE A 263 -28.08 -3.60 17.37
C PHE A 263 -29.21 -4.45 16.76
N VAL A 264 -29.46 -4.31 15.45
CA VAL A 264 -30.48 -5.10 14.73
C VAL A 264 -30.03 -6.56 14.66
N GLN A 265 -30.91 -7.45 15.11
CA GLN A 265 -30.67 -8.90 15.18
C GLN A 265 -30.93 -9.58 13.83
N ASP A 266 -30.22 -9.16 12.78
CA ASP A 266 -30.21 -9.86 11.50
C ASP A 266 -29.12 -10.96 11.51
N PRO A 267 -29.46 -12.24 11.25
CA PRO A 267 -28.49 -13.32 11.13
C PRO A 267 -27.30 -13.01 10.21
N ARG A 268 -27.51 -12.28 9.11
CA ARG A 268 -26.45 -11.92 8.15
C ARG A 268 -25.40 -10.99 8.79
N LEU A 269 -25.85 -10.04 9.58
CA LEU A 269 -25.00 -9.08 10.27
C LEU A 269 -24.21 -9.75 11.41
N ILE A 270 -24.83 -10.69 12.12
CA ILE A 270 -24.16 -11.46 13.18
C ILE A 270 -23.03 -12.32 12.58
N VAL A 271 -23.30 -13.05 11.50
CA VAL A 271 -22.27 -13.83 10.80
C VAL A 271 -21.14 -12.93 10.31
N SER A 272 -21.47 -11.76 9.74
CA SER A 272 -20.48 -10.77 9.30
C SER A 272 -19.60 -10.28 10.45
N MET A 273 -20.19 -10.00 11.63
CA MET A 273 -19.45 -9.62 12.83
C MET A 273 -18.47 -10.71 13.25
N VAL A 274 -18.92 -11.97 13.32
CA VAL A 274 -18.06 -13.10 13.69
C VAL A 274 -16.89 -13.25 12.71
N LEU A 275 -17.16 -13.21 11.41
CA LEU A 275 -16.11 -13.27 10.38
C LEU A 275 -15.15 -12.08 10.47
N SER A 276 -15.64 -10.88 10.78
CA SER A 276 -14.82 -9.67 10.89
C SER A 276 -13.77 -9.73 12.00
N VAL A 277 -14.03 -10.51 13.06
CA VAL A 277 -13.10 -10.70 14.18
C VAL A 277 -12.20 -11.91 13.95
N ILE A 278 -12.76 -13.03 13.49
CA ILE A 278 -12.00 -14.27 13.27
C ILE A 278 -10.98 -14.09 12.13
N THR A 279 -11.35 -13.42 11.05
CA THR A 279 -10.51 -13.36 9.85
C THR A 279 -9.18 -12.62 10.07
N PRO A 280 -9.14 -11.39 10.65
CA PRO A 280 -7.88 -10.71 10.94
C PRO A 280 -6.98 -11.52 11.87
N LEU A 281 -7.55 -12.13 12.92
CA LEU A 281 -6.80 -12.95 13.88
C LEU A 281 -6.22 -14.21 13.23
N LEU A 282 -7.02 -14.91 12.43
CA LEU A 282 -6.58 -16.08 11.69
C LEU A 282 -5.51 -15.71 10.66
N ALA A 283 -5.66 -14.60 9.94
CA ALA A 283 -4.69 -14.14 8.96
C ALA A 283 -3.32 -13.85 9.61
N ILE A 284 -3.30 -13.17 10.76
CA ILE A 284 -2.07 -12.94 11.53
C ILE A 284 -1.46 -14.27 11.99
N TRP A 285 -2.27 -15.19 12.51
CA TRP A 285 -1.80 -16.49 12.96
C TRP A 285 -1.18 -17.32 11.83
N VAL A 286 -1.85 -17.40 10.67
CA VAL A 286 -1.34 -18.10 9.47
C VAL A 286 -0.03 -17.49 9.00
N MET A 287 0.05 -16.15 8.95
CA MET A 287 1.26 -15.42 8.57
C MET A 287 2.43 -15.78 9.49
N MET A 288 2.21 -15.73 10.81
CA MET A 288 3.24 -16.01 11.82
C MET A 288 3.71 -17.47 11.79
N LYS A 289 2.77 -18.42 11.67
CA LYS A 289 3.09 -19.85 11.76
C LYS A 289 3.75 -20.40 10.50
N TYR A 290 3.26 -20.02 9.32
CA TYR A 290 3.66 -20.68 8.07
C TYR A 290 4.60 -19.85 7.20
N LEU A 291 4.51 -18.52 7.25
CA LEU A 291 5.22 -17.64 6.33
C LEU A 291 6.46 -16.99 6.97
N ALA A 292 6.44 -16.69 8.28
CA ALA A 292 7.57 -16.08 8.98
C ALA A 292 8.85 -16.95 9.02
N PRO A 293 8.80 -18.27 9.28
CA PRO A 293 10.02 -19.10 9.29
C PRO A 293 10.72 -19.16 7.92
N ALA A 294 9.94 -19.16 6.83
CA ALA A 294 10.46 -19.13 5.47
C ALA A 294 11.17 -17.81 5.15
N PHE A 295 10.70 -16.69 5.72
CA PHE A 295 11.33 -15.39 5.60
C PHE A 295 12.65 -15.31 6.33
N PHE A 296 12.72 -15.71 7.61
CA PHE A 296 13.97 -15.67 8.36
C PHE A 296 15.07 -16.49 7.67
N ARG A 297 14.71 -17.64 7.09
CA ARG A 297 15.62 -18.48 6.33
C ARG A 297 16.12 -17.83 5.03
N LYS A 298 15.29 -17.04 4.33
CA LYS A 298 15.73 -16.32 3.11
C LYS A 298 16.46 -15.03 3.41
N LEU A 299 16.05 -14.31 4.46
CA LEU A 299 16.74 -13.11 4.92
C LEU A 299 18.17 -13.44 5.36
N SER A 300 18.36 -14.58 6.04
CA SER A 300 19.70 -15.05 6.40
C SER A 300 20.57 -15.40 5.19
N MET A 301 19.99 -15.91 4.09
CA MET A 301 20.72 -16.15 2.84
C MET A 301 21.16 -14.84 2.17
N ILE A 302 20.29 -13.82 2.16
CA ILE A 302 20.61 -12.48 1.61
C ILE A 302 21.68 -11.79 2.48
N SER A 303 21.56 -11.85 3.81
CA SER A 303 22.49 -11.19 4.72
C SER A 303 23.85 -11.90 4.83
N ALA A 304 23.91 -13.21 4.59
CA ALA A 304 25.15 -13.97 4.65
C ALA A 304 26.05 -13.77 3.41
N GLY A 305 25.63 -12.95 2.43
CA GLY A 305 26.36 -12.80 1.18
C GLY A 305 26.49 -14.11 0.39
N VAL A 306 25.76 -15.15 0.80
CA VAL A 306 25.62 -16.40 0.05
C VAL A 306 24.58 -16.13 -1.02
N ASP A 307 24.95 -15.26 -1.96
CA ASP A 307 24.52 -15.44 -3.32
C ASP A 307 25.02 -16.83 -3.73
N HIS A 308 24.21 -17.85 -3.47
CA HIS A 308 24.02 -18.84 -4.50
C HIS A 308 23.37 -18.12 -5.69
N GLU A 309 24.17 -17.28 -6.37
CA GLU A 309 24.34 -17.49 -7.79
C GLU A 309 24.63 -18.98 -7.92
N LYS A 310 23.56 -19.77 -8.08
CA LYS A 310 23.62 -20.78 -9.12
C LYS A 310 23.98 -19.97 -10.36
N LYS A 311 25.30 -19.86 -10.59
CA LYS A 311 25.84 -19.91 -11.93
C LYS A 311 25.04 -21.01 -12.58
N GLU A 312 24.06 -20.60 -13.38
CA GLU A 312 23.57 -21.46 -14.43
C GLU A 312 24.84 -21.86 -15.18
N GLU A 313 25.26 -23.10 -14.95
CA GLU A 313 26.28 -23.74 -15.74
C GLU A 313 25.80 -23.63 -17.18
N THR A 314 26.45 -22.72 -17.90
CA THR A 314 27.05 -23.01 -19.20
C THR A 314 26.22 -23.93 -20.09
N ASP A 315 25.00 -23.50 -20.44
CA ASP A 315 24.51 -23.85 -21.76
C ASP A 315 25.00 -22.76 -22.69
N LYS A 316 25.94 -23.13 -23.56
CA LYS A 316 26.53 -22.30 -24.61
C LYS A 316 25.43 -21.89 -25.59
N LYS A 317 24.55 -20.99 -25.19
CA LYS A 317 23.90 -20.08 -26.12
C LYS A 317 24.77 -18.85 -26.10
N GLU A 318 25.51 -18.73 -27.20
CA GLU A 318 26.16 -17.51 -27.62
C GLU A 318 25.40 -16.30 -27.10
N VAL A 319 26.15 -15.33 -26.61
CA VAL A 319 25.72 -13.94 -26.49
C VAL A 319 25.49 -13.40 -27.91
N SER A 320 24.63 -14.06 -28.68
CA SER A 320 23.89 -13.46 -29.75
C SER A 320 22.96 -12.51 -29.05
N ALA A 321 23.18 -11.22 -29.31
CA ALA A 321 22.23 -10.18 -29.06
C ALA A 321 20.88 -10.58 -29.69
N SER A 322 20.07 -11.36 -28.97
CA SER A 322 18.63 -11.37 -29.14
C SER A 322 18.11 -10.04 -28.61
N THR A 323 18.53 -8.98 -29.30
CA THR A 323 17.70 -7.83 -29.60
C THR A 323 16.38 -8.44 -30.01
N GLY A 324 15.42 -8.55 -29.07
CA GLY A 324 14.11 -9.12 -29.36
C GLY A 324 13.62 -8.46 -30.65
N GLY A 325 13.07 -9.23 -31.60
CA GLY A 325 12.83 -8.75 -32.97
C GLY A 325 12.15 -7.37 -33.04
N PHE A 326 11.36 -7.03 -32.03
CA PHE A 326 10.75 -5.72 -31.84
C PHE A 326 11.75 -4.57 -31.59
N ILE A 327 12.77 -4.78 -30.78
CA ILE A 327 13.82 -3.79 -30.46
C ILE A 327 14.73 -3.57 -31.67
N SER A 328 15.11 -4.64 -32.37
CA SER A 328 15.97 -4.53 -33.57
C SER A 328 15.24 -3.87 -34.72
N MET A 329 13.94 -4.14 -34.88
CA MET A 329 13.05 -3.47 -35.84
C MET A 329 12.89 -1.98 -35.50
N LEU A 330 12.60 -1.65 -34.24
CA LEU A 330 12.43 -0.26 -33.80
C LEU A 330 13.73 0.53 -33.94
N SER A 331 14.87 -0.08 -33.61
CA SER A 331 16.19 0.55 -33.80
C SER A 331 16.55 0.73 -35.28
N GLY A 332 16.06 -0.12 -36.19
CA GLY A 332 16.24 0.05 -37.63
C GLY A 332 15.34 1.13 -38.22
N LEU A 333 14.18 1.38 -37.63
CA LEU A 333 13.22 2.38 -38.09
C LEU A 333 13.52 3.78 -37.55
N MET A 334 14.05 3.88 -36.32
CA MET A 334 14.22 5.15 -35.61
C MET A 334 15.65 5.70 -35.59
N THR A 335 16.68 4.90 -35.90
CA THR A 335 18.09 5.34 -35.81
C THR A 335 18.94 4.93 -37.01
N SER A 336 19.95 5.75 -37.32
CA SER A 336 20.94 5.47 -38.37
C SER A 336 21.96 4.42 -37.91
N SER A 337 22.64 3.76 -38.87
CA SER A 337 23.65 2.75 -38.54
C SER A 337 24.84 3.36 -37.78
N GLY A 338 25.33 2.66 -36.75
CA GLY A 338 26.56 3.02 -36.02
C GLY A 338 26.31 3.34 -34.54
N VAL A 339 26.91 4.43 -34.06
CA VAL A 339 26.89 4.86 -32.64
C VAL A 339 25.48 5.20 -32.15
N GLU A 340 24.64 5.74 -33.03
CA GLU A 340 23.25 6.10 -32.73
C GLU A 340 22.42 4.86 -32.32
N ARG A 341 22.50 3.78 -33.12
CA ARG A 341 21.83 2.51 -32.83
C ARG A 341 22.30 1.89 -31.51
N GLN A 342 23.61 1.94 -31.21
CA GLN A 342 24.14 1.41 -29.96
C GLN A 342 23.68 2.24 -28.75
N SER A 343 23.66 3.57 -28.88
CA SER A 343 23.17 4.48 -27.85
C SER A 343 21.67 4.26 -27.58
N PHE A 344 20.88 4.02 -28.63
CA PHE A 344 19.46 3.65 -28.51
C PHE A 344 19.28 2.32 -27.76
N LEU A 345 20.02 1.27 -28.15
CA LEU A 345 19.93 -0.04 -27.50
C LEU A 345 20.34 0.02 -26.02
N ILE A 346 21.40 0.75 -25.69
CA ILE A 346 21.83 0.96 -24.30
C ILE A 346 20.74 1.69 -23.51
N THR A 347 20.22 2.80 -24.05
CA THR A 347 19.16 3.58 -23.40
C THR A 347 17.90 2.75 -23.20
N TRP A 348 17.49 1.96 -24.20
CA TRP A 348 16.35 1.06 -24.12
C TRP A 348 16.50 0.02 -23.01
N ASN A 349 17.67 -0.62 -22.95
CA ASN A 349 17.98 -1.59 -21.91
C ASN A 349 18.06 -0.95 -20.51
N LEU A 350 18.59 0.28 -20.41
CA LEU A 350 18.60 1.04 -19.16
C LEU A 350 17.19 1.40 -18.70
N MET A 351 16.33 1.91 -19.59
CA MET A 351 14.92 2.20 -19.29
C MET A 351 14.18 0.96 -18.77
N GLY A 352 14.44 -0.21 -19.36
CA GLY A 352 13.87 -1.49 -18.92
C GLY A 352 14.42 -2.02 -17.59
N ARG A 353 15.53 -1.48 -17.07
CA ARG A 353 16.15 -1.91 -15.80
C ARG A 353 15.94 -0.92 -14.66
N ILE A 354 15.86 0.38 -14.95
CA ILE A 354 15.73 1.42 -13.93
C ILE A 354 14.31 1.44 -13.38
N ARG A 355 14.16 1.12 -12.08
CA ARG A 355 12.87 1.09 -11.38
C ARG A 355 12.14 2.43 -11.42
N ASP A 356 12.88 3.50 -11.15
CA ASP A 356 12.31 4.86 -11.08
C ASP A 356 11.73 5.32 -12.43
N PHE A 357 12.30 4.83 -13.54
CA PHE A 357 11.74 5.05 -14.88
C PHE A 357 10.41 4.31 -15.05
N LYS A 358 10.36 3.01 -14.72
CA LYS A 358 9.14 2.20 -14.81
C LYS A 358 7.99 2.79 -13.99
N LEU A 359 8.27 3.23 -12.77
CA LEU A 359 7.26 3.82 -11.88
C LEU A 359 6.70 5.15 -12.39
N LYS A 360 7.44 5.89 -13.24
CA LYS A 360 6.97 7.15 -13.81
C LYS A 360 6.25 6.95 -15.15
N VAL A 361 6.79 6.10 -16.01
CA VAL A 361 6.34 5.99 -17.41
C VAL A 361 5.27 4.92 -17.60
N TYR A 362 5.39 3.75 -16.95
CA TYR A 362 4.47 2.64 -17.22
C TYR A 362 3.04 2.92 -16.73
N PRO A 363 2.81 3.56 -15.56
CA PRO A 363 1.48 3.99 -15.18
C PRO A 363 0.88 4.95 -16.20
N GLN A 364 1.64 5.89 -16.76
CA GLN A 364 1.15 6.83 -17.77
C GLN A 364 0.66 6.13 -19.04
N ILE A 365 1.37 5.10 -19.51
CA ILE A 365 0.92 4.28 -20.63
C ILE A 365 -0.40 3.56 -20.27
N GLY A 366 -0.49 3.03 -19.06
CA GLY A 366 -1.73 2.43 -18.56
C GLY A 366 -2.88 3.44 -18.45
N TYR A 367 -2.61 4.69 -18.05
CA TYR A 367 -3.62 5.75 -17.98
C TYR A 367 -4.17 6.07 -19.37
N LEU A 368 -3.32 6.11 -20.39
CA LEU A 368 -3.77 6.28 -21.79
C LEU A 368 -4.71 5.15 -22.21
N LEU A 369 -4.39 3.90 -21.85
CA LEU A 369 -5.26 2.76 -22.13
C LEU A 369 -6.61 2.90 -21.41
N VAL A 370 -6.61 3.30 -20.13
CA VAL A 370 -7.83 3.58 -19.38
C VAL A 370 -8.66 4.66 -20.07
N ILE A 371 -8.06 5.79 -20.46
CA ILE A 371 -8.77 6.87 -21.17
C ILE A 371 -9.36 6.35 -22.48
N PHE A 372 -8.59 5.57 -23.25
CA PHE A 372 -9.04 5.01 -24.52
C PHE A 372 -10.26 4.09 -24.36
N VAL A 373 -10.20 3.15 -23.40
CA VAL A 373 -11.34 2.28 -23.06
C VAL A 373 -12.54 3.11 -22.60
N MET A 374 -12.30 4.14 -21.76
CA MET A 374 -13.34 5.03 -21.27
C MET A 374 -13.97 5.89 -22.37
N PHE A 375 -13.20 6.28 -23.37
CA PHE A 375 -13.71 6.99 -24.55
C PHE A 375 -14.60 6.08 -25.38
N ILE A 376 -14.15 4.85 -25.67
CA ILE A 376 -14.95 3.86 -26.40
C ILE A 376 -16.26 3.58 -25.66
N LEU A 377 -16.21 3.31 -24.35
CA LEU A 377 -17.41 3.08 -23.54
C LEU A 377 -18.37 4.28 -23.60
N GLY A 378 -17.85 5.51 -23.52
CA GLY A 378 -18.66 6.72 -23.64
C GLY A 378 -19.34 6.86 -25.01
N VAL A 379 -18.61 6.59 -26.10
CA VAL A 379 -19.13 6.61 -27.47
C VAL A 379 -20.19 5.53 -27.67
N VAL A 380 -19.94 4.30 -27.18
CA VAL A 380 -20.88 3.18 -27.27
C VAL A 380 -22.19 3.48 -26.52
N VAL A 381 -22.10 4.00 -25.29
CA VAL A 381 -23.29 4.40 -24.52
C VAL A 381 -24.06 5.49 -25.25
N SER A 382 -23.38 6.53 -25.75
CA SER A 382 -24.01 7.61 -26.52
C SER A 382 -24.72 7.10 -27.78
N TRP A 383 -24.12 6.13 -28.48
CA TRP A 383 -24.67 5.54 -29.70
C TRP A 383 -25.89 4.63 -29.43
N ILE A 384 -25.91 3.92 -28.30
CA ILE A 384 -27.07 3.13 -27.87
C ILE A 384 -28.24 4.05 -27.51
N THR A 385 -27.98 5.12 -26.73
CA THR A 385 -29.02 6.09 -26.39
C THR A 385 -29.60 6.81 -27.60
N SER A 386 -28.81 7.15 -28.63
CA SER A 386 -29.34 7.80 -29.84
C SER A 386 -30.18 6.88 -30.73
N ARG A 387 -30.05 5.56 -30.56
CA ARG A 387 -30.81 4.55 -31.32
C ARG A 387 -32.17 4.20 -30.70
N HIS A 388 -32.41 4.55 -29.43
CA HIS A 388 -33.72 4.39 -28.77
C HIS A 388 -34.67 5.58 -28.97
N TRP A 389 -34.17 6.68 -29.54
CA TRP A 389 -34.95 7.89 -29.86
C TRP A 389 -35.29 8.04 -31.36
N ARG A 390 -35.01 7.02 -32.17
CA ARG A 390 -35.50 6.84 -33.55
C ARG A 390 -36.38 5.61 -33.59
#